data_AF-A0A0C2FJC2-F1
#
_entry.id   AF-A0A0C2FJC2-F1
#
_cell.length_a   1.000
_cell.length_b   1.000
_cell.length_c   1.000
_cell.angle_alpha   90.00
_cell.angle_beta   90.00
_cell.angle_gamma   90.00
#
_symmetry.space_group_name_H-M   'P 1'
#
loop_
_entity.id
_entity.type
_entity.pdbx_description
1 polymer ?
#
loop_
_entity_poly.entity_id
_entity_poly.type
_entity_poly.pdbx_seq_one_letter_code
_entity_poly.pdbx_strand_id
1 'polypeptide(L)'
;SQEVVEETSMDPQLERQVETIRNLVDSYMRIITKTIKDLVPKAIMHLIVSQVTQFMHDELLAHIYQCGDTDTLMEESQVEAQKREDMLRMYHACKEALRIISEVNMSTLGDVPPPLPPSDYRPMPSGPSPVPRPAPAPPGYTPARRNEAFQASTSS
;
A
#
# COMPACT_ATOMS: atom_id res chain seq x y z
N SER A 1 23.30 83.33 -15.82
CA SER A 1 22.31 82.24 -15.76
C SER A 1 22.72 81.31 -14.64
N GLN A 2 22.15 81.52 -13.47
CA GLN A 2 22.36 80.69 -12.29
C GLN A 2 21.12 79.80 -12.23
N GLU A 3 21.25 78.58 -12.73
CA GLU A 3 20.19 77.59 -12.62
C GLU A 3 20.12 77.22 -11.15
N VAL A 4 19.07 77.72 -10.51
CA VAL A 4 18.69 77.37 -9.14
C VAL A 4 18.41 75.88 -9.20
N VAL A 5 19.38 75.07 -8.76
CA VAL A 5 19.11 73.74 -8.26
C VAL A 5 18.17 73.98 -7.09
N GLU A 6 16.88 73.84 -7.37
CA GLU A 6 15.84 73.65 -6.39
C GLU A 6 16.17 72.31 -5.75
N GLU A 7 17.17 72.32 -4.86
CA GLU A 7 17.33 71.36 -3.79
C GLU A 7 15.94 71.27 -3.18
N THR A 8 15.19 70.24 -3.58
CA THR A 8 13.94 69.90 -2.93
C THR A 8 14.34 69.66 -1.49
N SER A 9 14.17 70.70 -0.66
CA SER A 9 14.36 70.65 0.77
C SER A 9 13.33 69.64 1.25
N MET A 10 13.73 68.36 1.23
CA MET A 10 12.98 67.32 1.87
C MET A 10 13.08 67.68 3.34
N ASP A 11 11.97 68.19 3.87
CA ASP A 11 11.85 68.49 5.27
C ASP A 11 12.23 67.20 6.03
N PRO A 12 13.29 67.21 6.86
CA PRO A 12 13.72 66.03 7.58
C PRO A 12 12.61 65.45 8.48
N GLN A 13 11.60 66.25 8.83
CA GLN A 13 10.40 65.76 9.50
C GLN A 13 9.53 64.91 8.57
N LEU A 14 9.34 65.32 7.31
CA LEU A 14 8.57 64.58 6.31
C LEU A 14 9.22 63.24 5.99
N GLU A 15 10.55 63.19 5.82
CA GLU A 15 11.27 61.93 5.60
C GLU A 15 11.04 60.93 6.72
N ARG A 16 11.12 61.39 7.99
CA ARG A 16 10.88 60.55 9.16
C ARG A 16 9.43 60.05 9.22
N GLN A 17 8.46 60.90 8.85
CA GLN A 17 7.05 60.50 8.80
C GLN A 17 6.80 59.45 7.72
N VAL A 18 7.35 59.65 6.52
CA VAL A 18 7.24 58.68 5.42
C VAL A 18 7.85 57.34 5.84
N GLU A 19 9.00 57.34 6.51
CA GLU A 19 9.61 56.11 7.01
C GLU A 19 8.75 55.42 8.08
N THR A 20 8.12 56.20 8.97
CA THR A 20 7.16 55.67 9.94
C THR A 20 5.97 55.00 9.24
N ILE A 21 5.43 55.65 8.20
CA ILE A 21 4.31 55.11 7.42
C ILE A 21 4.73 53.81 6.71
N ARG A 22 5.91 53.75 6.08
CA ARG A 22 6.42 52.51 5.45
C ARG A 22 6.48 51.37 6.44
N ASN A 23 7.07 51.60 7.61
CA ASN A 23 7.18 50.57 8.65
C ASN A 23 5.80 50.06 9.14
N LEU A 24 4.80 50.95 9.24
CA LEU A 24 3.43 50.57 9.58
C LEU A 24 2.76 49.74 8.48
N VAL A 25 2.93 50.15 7.22
CA VAL A 25 2.39 49.41 6.07
C VAL A 25 3.03 48.03 5.96
N ASP A 26 4.34 47.92 6.12
CA ASP A 26 5.07 46.65 6.08
C ASP A 26 4.62 45.71 7.21
N SER A 27 4.41 46.26 8.41
CA SER A 27 3.86 45.51 9.54
C SER A 27 2.45 45.00 9.25
N TYR A 28 1.58 45.86 8.71
CA TYR A 28 0.21 45.51 8.36
C TYR A 28 0.16 44.43 7.26
N MET A 29 0.94 44.58 6.19
CA MET A 29 1.02 43.60 5.10
C MET A 29 1.56 42.25 5.58
N ARG A 30 2.47 42.24 6.56
CA ARG A 30 2.96 41.01 7.20
C ARG A 30 1.86 40.26 7.92
N ILE A 31 1.01 40.98 8.67
CA ILE A 31 -0.15 40.40 9.35
C ILE A 31 -1.13 39.84 8.32
N ILE A 32 -1.49 40.62 7.30
CA ILE A 32 -2.39 40.16 6.23
C ILE A 32 -1.84 38.89 5.57
N THR A 33 -0.56 38.87 5.20
CA THR A 33 0.05 37.72 4.55
C THR A 33 -0.01 36.48 5.45
N LYS A 34 0.18 36.65 6.76
CA LYS A 34 0.03 35.56 7.73
C LYS A 34 -1.42 35.07 7.81
N THR A 35 -2.39 35.98 7.82
CA THR A 35 -3.82 35.65 7.81
C THR A 35 -4.23 34.93 6.53
N ILE A 36 -3.79 35.37 5.36
CA ILE A 36 -4.09 34.71 4.08
C ILE A 36 -3.53 33.29 4.06
N LYS A 37 -2.28 33.10 4.51
CA LYS A 37 -1.63 31.78 4.59
C LYS A 37 -2.33 30.82 5.54
N ASP A 38 -3.05 31.32 6.53
CA ASP A 38 -3.82 30.51 7.47
C ASP A 38 -5.25 30.23 6.97
N LEU A 39 -5.95 31.27 6.51
CA LEU A 39 -7.37 31.17 6.16
C LEU A 39 -7.61 30.51 4.80
N VAL A 40 -6.77 30.74 3.80
CA VAL A 40 -7.00 30.18 2.45
C VAL A 40 -6.96 28.64 2.46
N PRO A 41 -5.95 27.97 3.07
CA PRO A 41 -5.97 26.52 3.18
C PRO A 41 -7.16 25.99 3.98
N LYS A 42 -7.56 26.68 5.06
CA LYS A 42 -8.75 26.31 5.86
C LYS A 42 -10.05 26.42 5.03
N ALA A 43 -10.18 27.46 4.22
CA ALA A 43 -11.31 27.63 3.33
C ALA A 43 -11.35 26.53 2.26
N ILE A 44 -10.23 26.22 1.61
CA ILE A 44 -10.14 25.11 0.64
C ILE A 44 -10.49 23.78 1.31
N MET A 45 -9.97 23.54 2.52
CA MET A 45 -10.24 22.32 3.27
C MET A 45 -11.73 22.17 3.59
N HIS A 46 -12.38 23.24 4.03
CA HIS A 46 -13.78 23.19 4.42
C HIS A 46 -14.73 23.17 3.22
N LEU A 47 -14.47 24.01 2.21
CA LEU A 47 -15.37 24.20 1.08
C LEU A 47 -15.18 23.13 0.00
N ILE A 48 -13.95 22.67 -0.25
CA ILE A 48 -13.69 21.73 -1.34
C ILE A 48 -13.48 20.34 -0.77
N VAL A 49 -12.47 20.17 0.07
CA VAL A 49 -12.05 18.84 0.52
C VAL A 49 -13.14 18.17 1.36
N SER A 50 -13.68 18.88 2.35
CA SER A 50 -14.72 18.32 3.22
C SER A 50 -16.01 18.05 2.45
N GLN A 51 -16.43 18.94 1.55
CA GLN A 51 -17.63 18.74 0.72
C GLN A 51 -17.50 17.54 -0.22
N VAL A 52 -16.38 17.43 -0.95
CA VAL A 52 -16.14 16.29 -1.85
C VAL A 52 -16.07 15.00 -1.05
N THR A 53 -15.40 15.01 0.11
CA THR A 53 -15.34 13.83 0.99
C THR A 53 -16.73 13.39 1.44
N GLN A 54 -17.59 14.32 1.84
CA GLN A 54 -18.98 14.04 2.20
C GLN A 54 -19.78 13.48 1.01
N PHE A 55 -19.67 14.10 -0.17
CA PHE A 55 -20.31 13.59 -1.39
C PHE A 55 -19.90 12.15 -1.72
N MET A 56 -18.59 11.84 -1.61
CA MET A 56 -18.06 10.50 -1.85
C MET A 56 -18.63 9.47 -0.87
N HIS A 57 -18.85 9.84 0.39
CA HIS A 57 -19.38 8.96 1.41
C HIS A 57 -20.90 8.77 1.34
N ASP A 58 -21.64 9.85 1.11
CA ASP A 58 -23.10 9.87 1.34
C ASP A 58 -23.91 9.82 0.04
N GLU A 59 -23.41 10.38 -1.06
CA GLU A 59 -24.21 10.64 -2.26
C GLU A 59 -23.74 9.91 -3.51
N LEU A 60 -22.44 9.59 -3.60
CA LEU A 60 -21.83 9.01 -4.79
C LEU A 60 -22.51 7.71 -5.22
N LEU A 61 -22.76 6.81 -4.27
CA LEU A 61 -23.34 5.50 -4.58
C LEU A 61 -24.75 5.64 -5.18
N ALA A 62 -25.57 6.53 -4.62
CA ALA A 62 -26.90 6.81 -5.13
C ALA A 62 -26.84 7.36 -6.57
N HIS A 63 -25.90 8.25 -6.85
CA HIS A 63 -25.69 8.79 -8.21
C HIS A 63 -25.27 7.72 -9.21
N ILE A 64 -24.36 6.81 -8.82
CA ILE A 64 -23.91 5.71 -9.68
C ILE A 64 -25.08 4.80 -10.04
N TYR A 65 -25.94 4.45 -9.07
CA TYR A 65 -27.11 3.61 -9.32
C TYR A 65 -28.19 4.30 -10.17
N GLN A 66 -28.28 5.63 -10.15
CA GLN A 66 -29.23 6.38 -10.98
C GLN A 66 -28.81 6.47 -12.45
N CYS A 67 -27.53 6.22 -12.80
CA CYS A 67 -26.99 6.42 -14.15
C CYS A 67 -27.47 5.37 -15.19
N GLY A 68 -28.27 4.38 -14.78
CA GLY A 68 -29.17 3.67 -15.68
C GLY A 68 -28.65 2.41 -16.37
N ASP A 69 -27.40 2.00 -16.16
CA ASP A 69 -26.92 0.68 -16.59
C ASP A 69 -25.89 0.11 -15.59
N THR A 70 -26.43 -0.54 -14.55
CA THR A 70 -25.60 -1.17 -13.51
C THR A 70 -24.95 -2.45 -14.01
N ASP A 71 -25.55 -3.15 -14.97
CA ASP A 71 -25.07 -4.45 -15.44
C ASP A 71 -23.76 -4.29 -16.22
N THR A 72 -23.70 -3.30 -17.10
CA THR A 72 -22.45 -2.94 -17.79
C THR A 72 -21.41 -2.37 -16.82
N LEU A 73 -21.84 -1.56 -15.85
CA LEU A 73 -20.91 -0.98 -14.86
C LEU A 73 -20.28 -2.04 -13.93
N MET A 74 -21.02 -3.11 -13.63
CA MET A 74 -20.59 -4.21 -12.77
C MET A 74 -20.02 -5.39 -13.57
N GLU A 75 -19.75 -5.22 -14.87
CA GLU A 75 -19.21 -6.28 -15.71
C GLU A 75 -17.83 -6.74 -15.22
N GLU A 76 -17.63 -8.05 -15.09
CA GLU A 76 -16.34 -8.61 -14.72
C GLU A 76 -15.33 -8.45 -15.87
N SER A 77 -14.08 -8.10 -15.52
CA SER A 77 -13.03 -8.06 -16.54
C SER A 77 -12.75 -9.46 -17.09
N GLN A 78 -12.48 -9.56 -18.40
CA GLN A 78 -12.19 -10.83 -19.08
C GLN A 78 -11.02 -11.60 -18.42
N VAL A 79 -10.02 -10.88 -17.90
CA VAL A 79 -8.87 -11.49 -17.21
C VAL A 79 -9.28 -12.15 -15.89
N GLU A 80 -10.14 -11.49 -15.11
CA GLU A 80 -10.61 -12.06 -13.84
C GLU A 80 -11.60 -13.22 -14.09
N ALA A 81 -12.42 -13.12 -15.15
CA ALA A 81 -13.30 -14.21 -15.59
C ALA A 81 -12.49 -15.47 -15.96
N GLN A 82 -11.41 -15.31 -16.74
CA GLN A 82 -10.53 -16.42 -17.11
C GLN A 82 -9.84 -17.03 -15.89
N LYS A 83 -9.32 -16.20 -14.99
CA LYS A 83 -8.66 -16.66 -13.75
C LYS A 83 -9.62 -17.44 -12.85
N ARG A 84 -10.87 -16.99 -12.75
CA ARG A 84 -11.93 -17.72 -12.04
C ARG A 84 -12.20 -19.07 -12.70
N GLU A 85 -12.27 -19.12 -14.03
CA GLU A 85 -12.45 -20.38 -14.77
C GLU A 85 -11.29 -21.37 -14.53
N ASP A 86 -10.05 -20.90 -14.58
CA ASP A 86 -8.88 -21.75 -14.34
C ASP A 86 -8.84 -22.29 -12.91
N MET A 87 -9.21 -21.46 -11.92
CA MET A 87 -9.33 -21.89 -10.53
C MET A 87 -10.41 -22.95 -10.34
N LEU A 88 -11.57 -22.78 -10.98
CA LEU A 88 -12.64 -23.77 -10.97
C LEU A 88 -12.19 -25.07 -11.63
N ARG A 89 -11.50 -25.00 -12.77
CA ARG A 89 -10.96 -26.17 -13.47
C ARG A 89 -9.98 -26.94 -12.58
N MET A 90 -9.07 -26.23 -11.91
CA MET A 90 -8.13 -26.82 -10.95
C MET A 90 -8.87 -27.44 -9.76
N TYR A 91 -9.85 -26.74 -9.19
CA TYR A 91 -10.68 -27.26 -8.08
C TYR A 91 -11.36 -28.57 -8.45
N HIS A 92 -12.00 -28.64 -9.61
CA HIS A 92 -12.66 -29.86 -10.08
C HIS A 92 -11.66 -31.01 -10.28
N ALA A 93 -10.49 -30.73 -10.87
CA ALA A 93 -9.44 -31.73 -11.04
C ALA A 93 -8.94 -32.27 -9.69
N CYS A 94 -8.70 -31.41 -8.71
CA CYS A 94 -8.28 -31.83 -7.37
C CYS A 94 -9.36 -32.64 -6.64
N LYS A 95 -10.63 -32.21 -6.73
CA LYS A 95 -11.76 -32.93 -6.14
C LYS A 95 -11.88 -34.34 -6.72
N GLU A 96 -11.72 -34.47 -8.03
CA GLU A 96 -11.78 -35.76 -8.71
C GLU A 96 -10.60 -36.66 -8.32
N ALA A 97 -9.39 -36.13 -8.21
CA ALA A 97 -8.24 -36.87 -7.72
C ALA A 97 -8.47 -37.44 -6.31
N LEU A 98 -9.06 -36.65 -5.41
CA LEU A 98 -9.42 -37.10 -4.06
C LEU A 98 -10.49 -38.19 -4.06
N ARG A 99 -11.49 -38.10 -4.95
CA ARG A 99 -12.51 -39.14 -5.14
C ARG A 99 -11.87 -40.47 -5.54
N ILE A 100 -10.99 -40.45 -6.53
CA ILE A 100 -10.27 -41.64 -7.00
C ILE A 100 -9.47 -42.28 -5.86
N ILE A 101 -8.74 -41.48 -5.06
CA ILE A 101 -7.98 -42.00 -3.90
C ILE A 101 -8.92 -42.69 -2.91
N SER A 102 -10.07 -42.09 -2.62
CA SER A 102 -11.06 -42.67 -1.71
C SER A 102 -11.61 -44.00 -2.22
N GLU A 103 -11.85 -44.11 -3.53
CA GLU A 103 -12.36 -45.34 -4.17
C GLU A 103 -11.32 -46.47 -4.13
N VAL A 104 -10.04 -46.17 -4.38
CA VAL A 104 -8.96 -47.15 -4.27
C VAL A 104 -8.82 -47.69 -2.85
N ASN A 105 -8.91 -46.82 -1.83
CA ASN A 105 -8.78 -47.22 -0.43
C ASN A 105 -9.92 -48.15 0.05
N MET A 106 -11.11 -48.05 -0.54
CA MET A 106 -12.23 -48.97 -0.26
C MET A 106 -12.13 -50.27 -1.06
N SER A 107 -11.50 -50.23 -2.26
CA SER A 107 -11.37 -51.39 -3.14
C SER A 107 -10.35 -52.42 -2.65
N THR A 108 -9.30 -51.98 -1.96
CA THR A 108 -8.21 -52.85 -1.48
C THR A 108 -8.48 -53.51 -0.12
N LEU A 109 -9.55 -53.14 0.60
CA LEU A 109 -9.91 -53.75 1.88
C LEU A 109 -10.51 -55.17 1.75
N GLY A 110 -10.83 -55.60 0.52
CA GLY A 110 -11.42 -56.91 0.22
C GLY A 110 -10.42 -58.00 -0.19
N ASP A 111 -9.19 -57.65 -0.55
CA ASP A 111 -8.15 -58.63 -0.91
C ASP A 111 -7.30 -58.95 0.32
N VAL A 112 -7.52 -60.15 0.88
CA VAL A 112 -6.66 -60.70 1.93
C VAL A 112 -5.25 -60.84 1.37
N PRO A 113 -4.23 -60.19 1.97
CA PRO A 113 -2.86 -60.32 1.46
C PRO A 113 -2.39 -61.78 1.60
N PRO A 114 -1.64 -62.31 0.62
CA PRO A 114 -1.11 -63.67 0.68
C PRO A 114 -0.19 -63.83 1.92
N PRO A 115 -0.18 -65.02 2.56
CA PRO A 115 0.57 -65.22 3.79
C PRO A 115 2.07 -65.00 3.53
N LEU A 116 2.70 -64.20 4.38
CA LEU A 116 4.14 -63.94 4.31
C LEU A 116 4.91 -65.24 4.60
N PRO A 117 6.00 -65.53 3.86
CA PRO A 117 6.88 -66.65 4.17
C PRO A 117 7.55 -66.47 5.55
N PRO A 118 8.00 -67.57 6.22
CA PRO A 118 8.69 -67.49 7.49
C PRO A 118 9.92 -66.58 7.37
N SER A 119 10.02 -65.58 8.24
CA SER A 119 11.14 -64.64 8.26
C SER A 119 12.35 -65.29 8.94
N ASP A 120 13.36 -65.68 8.16
CA ASP A 120 14.69 -66.01 8.68
C ASP A 120 15.45 -64.73 9.05
N TYR A 121 14.92 -63.96 10.01
CA TYR A 121 15.54 -62.72 10.45
C TYR A 121 16.73 -63.01 11.38
N ARG A 122 17.95 -62.91 10.85
CA ARG A 122 19.18 -62.91 11.65
C ARG A 122 19.46 -61.47 12.09
N PRO A 123 19.41 -61.11 13.38
CA PRO A 123 19.64 -59.74 13.82
C PRO A 123 21.12 -59.38 13.63
N MET A 124 21.42 -58.46 12.73
CA MET A 124 22.72 -57.77 12.70
C MET A 124 22.73 -56.68 13.79
N PRO A 125 23.87 -56.45 14.48
CA PRO A 125 23.96 -55.43 15.50
C PRO A 125 23.78 -54.04 14.87
N SER A 126 22.86 -53.28 15.44
CA SER A 126 22.47 -51.93 15.08
C SER A 126 23.66 -50.96 15.07
N GLY A 127 24.06 -50.50 13.87
CA GLY A 127 24.89 -49.32 13.70
C GLY A 127 24.11 -48.02 13.98
N PRO A 128 24.79 -46.89 14.24
CA PRO A 128 24.14 -45.65 14.66
C PRO A 128 23.21 -45.10 13.57
N SER A 129 22.01 -44.71 14.00
CA SER A 129 20.94 -44.21 13.14
C SER A 129 21.36 -42.95 12.37
N PRO A 130 21.03 -42.81 11.06
CA PRO A 130 21.31 -41.59 10.32
C PRO A 130 20.44 -40.45 10.86
N VAL A 131 21.07 -39.33 11.23
CA VAL A 131 20.39 -38.11 11.66
C VAL A 131 19.49 -37.59 10.52
N PRO A 132 18.23 -37.19 10.77
CA PRO A 132 17.36 -36.64 9.72
C PRO A 132 17.95 -35.34 9.15
N ARG A 133 18.12 -35.29 7.83
CA ARG A 133 18.57 -34.08 7.13
C ARG A 133 17.38 -33.10 7.02
N PRO A 134 17.56 -31.79 7.27
CA PRO A 134 16.49 -30.80 7.08
C PRO A 134 16.02 -30.75 5.62
N ALA A 135 14.71 -30.57 5.40
CA ALA A 135 14.13 -30.48 4.06
C ALA A 135 14.63 -29.21 3.32
N PRO A 136 14.84 -29.28 1.99
CA PRO A 136 15.24 -28.12 1.21
C PRO A 136 14.09 -27.10 1.10
N ALA A 137 14.42 -25.81 1.14
CA ALA A 137 13.44 -24.73 1.04
C ALA A 137 12.85 -24.61 -0.38
N PRO A 138 11.58 -24.21 -0.53
CA PRO A 138 10.93 -24.02 -1.83
C PRO A 138 11.59 -22.88 -2.64
N PRO A 139 11.66 -23.00 -3.97
CA PRO A 139 12.27 -21.97 -4.82
C PRO A 139 11.39 -20.72 -4.84
N GLY A 140 11.92 -19.60 -4.36
CA GLY A 140 11.26 -18.29 -4.45
C GLY A 140 11.28 -17.43 -3.18
N TYR A 141 11.72 -17.95 -2.04
CA TYR A 141 11.84 -17.16 -0.81
C TYR A 141 13.28 -16.64 -0.63
N THR A 142 13.54 -15.43 -1.10
CA THR A 142 14.66 -14.62 -0.58
C THR A 142 14.22 -13.97 0.74
N PRO A 143 14.85 -14.26 1.89
CA PRO A 143 14.60 -13.46 3.08
C PRO A 143 15.14 -12.05 2.84
N ALA A 144 14.25 -11.07 2.93
CA ALA A 144 14.57 -9.66 2.84
C ALA A 144 15.70 -9.32 3.84
N ARG A 145 16.85 -8.92 3.31
CA ARG A 145 18.02 -8.48 4.06
C ARG A 145 17.64 -7.20 4.79
N ARG A 146 17.24 -7.33 6.06
CA ARG A 146 16.96 -6.22 6.97
C ARG A 146 18.23 -5.39 7.17
N ASN A 147 18.12 -4.10 6.89
CA ASN A 147 19.17 -3.08 6.99
C ASN A 147 20.00 -3.18 8.28
N GLU A 148 21.32 -3.23 8.12
CA GLU A 148 22.29 -2.78 9.14
C GLU A 148 23.01 -1.55 8.57
N ALA A 149 22.40 -0.38 8.80
CA ALA A 149 23.06 0.91 8.66
C ALA A 149 23.17 1.50 10.07
N PHE A 150 24.20 1.10 10.82
CA PHE A 150 24.66 1.86 11.99
C PHE A 150 26.05 1.38 12.45
N GLN A 151 27.11 1.84 11.79
CA GLN A 151 28.37 2.12 12.48
C GLN A 151 28.97 3.38 11.87
N ALA A 152 28.72 4.50 12.55
CA ALA A 152 29.43 5.74 12.34
C ALA A 152 30.88 5.58 12.83
N SER A 153 31.78 5.79 11.88
CA SER A 153 33.11 6.40 11.99
C SER A 153 33.56 6.80 13.40
N THR A 154 34.48 6.03 13.96
CA THR A 154 35.49 6.53 14.92
C THR A 154 36.86 6.41 14.26
N SER A 155 37.38 7.52 13.73
CA SER A 155 38.82 7.73 13.47
C SER A 155 39.06 9.15 12.95
N SER A 156 39.22 10.11 13.85
CA SER A 156 40.44 10.91 14.03
C SER A 156 40.17 12.12 14.93
#